data_AF-A0A3M0Z2K4-F1
#
_entry.id   AF-A0A3M0Z2K4-F1
#
_cell.length_a   1.000
_cell.length_b   1.000
_cell.length_c   1.000
_cell.angle_alpha   90.00
_cell.angle_beta   90.00
_cell.angle_gamma   90.00
#
_symmetry.space_group_name_H-M   'P 1'
#
loop_
_entity.id
_entity.type
_entity.pdbx_description
1 polymer ?
#
loop_
_entity_poly.entity_id
_entity_poly.type
_entity_poly.pdbx_seq_one_letter_code
_entity_poly.pdbx_strand_id
1 'polypeptide(L)'
;MIKTNSTKKAFTLIELLVGMGIVSVLVGMSLLGINIVQQSTRNTQRRDILNSLNIALNAIYTSTNVYPTSLVYTRGPANGQDTITLSPSQVIRLSPPLKIGTSNTTPTNPSNTNYCYSSTGAIYTIGVQLEDGSWHFITNSSTPASTATCSDSGL
;
A
#
# COMPACT_ATOMS: atom_id res chain seq x y z
N MET A 1 -9.97 -48.86 46.92
CA MET A 1 -10.36 -47.74 46.03
C MET A 1 -9.83 -46.45 46.67
N ILE A 2 -8.70 -45.94 46.19
CA ILE A 2 -8.02 -44.77 46.79
C ILE A 2 -8.60 -43.50 46.15
N LYS A 3 -9.19 -42.63 46.97
CA LYS A 3 -9.79 -41.37 46.55
C LYS A 3 -8.71 -40.28 46.64
N THR A 4 -8.15 -39.88 45.51
CA THR A 4 -7.18 -38.78 45.45
C THR A 4 -7.91 -37.44 45.63
N ASN A 5 -7.71 -36.80 46.78
CA ASN A 5 -8.21 -35.45 47.02
C ASN A 5 -7.39 -34.46 46.19
N SER A 6 -7.98 -33.98 45.09
CA SER A 6 -7.40 -32.90 44.29
C SER A 6 -7.57 -31.57 45.03
N THR A 7 -6.50 -31.09 45.66
CA THR A 7 -6.45 -29.75 46.24
C THR A 7 -6.56 -28.72 45.13
N LYS A 8 -7.73 -28.08 45.00
CA LYS A 8 -7.89 -26.96 44.06
C LYS A 8 -7.10 -25.77 44.57
N LYS A 9 -6.05 -25.38 43.87
CA LYS A 9 -5.32 -24.14 44.12
C LYS A 9 -6.22 -22.97 43.72
N ALA A 10 -6.61 -22.15 44.69
CA ALA A 10 -7.30 -20.88 44.44
C ALA A 10 -6.25 -19.77 44.37
N PHE A 11 -6.39 -18.87 43.39
CA PHE A 11 -5.57 -17.68 43.30
C PHE A 11 -5.88 -16.74 44.47
N THR A 12 -4.85 -16.10 45.01
CA THR A 12 -5.02 -15.07 46.02
C THR A 12 -5.59 -13.80 45.38
N LEU A 13 -6.38 -13.03 46.14
CA LEU A 13 -6.92 -11.75 45.65
C LEU A 13 -5.81 -10.79 45.19
N ILE A 14 -4.65 -10.84 45.84
CA ILE A 14 -3.51 -10.00 45.49
C ILE A 14 -2.83 -10.41 44.17
N GLU A 15 -2.76 -11.71 43.86
CA GLU A 15 -2.24 -12.16 42.56
C GLU A 15 -3.13 -11.70 41.41
N LEU A 16 -4.45 -11.77 41.59
CA LEU A 16 -5.39 -11.29 40.59
C LEU A 16 -5.31 -9.77 40.44
N LEU A 17 -5.14 -9.04 41.54
CA LEU A 17 -4.98 -7.58 41.55
C LEU A 17 -3.70 -7.12 40.83
N VAL A 18 -2.55 -7.71 41.17
CA VAL A 18 -1.27 -7.38 40.55
C VAL A 18 -1.26 -7.79 39.08
N GLY A 19 -1.87 -8.94 38.74
CA GLY A 19 -1.99 -9.40 37.36
C GLY A 19 -2.73 -8.42 36.46
N MET A 20 -3.89 -7.90 36.90
CA MET A 20 -4.62 -6.88 36.14
C MET A 20 -3.84 -5.56 36.05
N GLY A 21 -3.07 -5.22 37.10
CA GLY A 21 -2.15 -4.09 37.07
C GLY A 21 -1.10 -4.22 35.96
N ILE A 22 -0.44 -5.36 35.87
CA ILE A 22 0.59 -5.61 34.84
C ILE A 22 -0.02 -5.60 33.43
N VAL A 23 -1.16 -6.27 33.22
CA VAL A 23 -1.84 -6.29 31.91
C VAL A 23 -2.24 -4.88 31.48
N SER A 24 -2.71 -4.04 32.41
CA SER A 24 -3.10 -2.65 32.10
C SER A 24 -1.93 -1.81 31.55
N VAL A 25 -0.73 -1.99 32.12
CA VAL A 25 0.49 -1.30 31.66
C VAL A 25 0.90 -1.80 30.28
N LEU A 26 0.91 -3.13 30.07
CA LEU A 26 1.28 -3.72 28.78
C LEU A 26 0.32 -3.31 27.64
N VAL A 27 -0.98 -3.30 27.91
CA VAL A 27 -2.00 -2.85 26.93
C VAL A 27 -1.84 -1.36 26.65
N GLY A 28 -1.63 -0.53 27.68
CA GLY A 28 -1.42 0.91 27.52
C GLY A 28 -0.23 1.24 26.60
N MET A 29 0.88 0.51 26.75
CA MET A 29 2.04 0.70 25.87
C MET A 29 1.81 0.19 24.44
N SER A 30 1.05 -0.90 24.29
CA SER A 30 0.83 -1.54 22.97
C SER A 30 0.03 -0.66 22.00
N LEU A 31 -0.88 0.18 22.50
CA LEU A 31 -1.75 1.01 21.67
C LEU A 31 -0.99 2.13 20.92
N LEU A 32 0.12 2.62 21.46
CA LEU A 32 0.85 3.77 20.90
C LEU A 32 1.51 3.47 19.54
N GLY A 33 1.81 2.20 19.23
CA GLY A 33 2.53 1.80 18.02
C GLY A 33 1.66 1.48 16.80
N ILE A 34 0.35 1.30 16.98
CA ILE A 34 -0.52 0.73 15.94
C ILE A 34 -0.61 1.63 14.69
N ASN A 35 -0.70 2.95 14.88
CA ASN A 35 -0.86 3.88 13.76
C ASN A 35 0.36 3.90 12.83
N ILE A 36 1.57 3.83 13.39
CA ILE A 36 2.84 3.80 12.64
C ILE A 36 2.94 2.50 11.83
N VAL A 37 2.61 1.37 12.45
CA VAL A 37 2.62 0.06 11.78
C VAL A 37 1.63 0.04 10.62
N GLN A 38 0.40 0.54 10.84
CA GLN A 38 -0.60 0.59 9.77
C GLN A 38 -0.18 1.51 8.62
N GLN A 39 0.44 2.67 8.91
CA GLN A 39 0.98 3.56 7.88
C GLN A 39 2.07 2.87 7.06
N SER A 40 2.99 2.16 7.73
CA SER A 40 4.04 1.37 7.08
C SER A 40 3.44 0.30 6.15
N THR A 41 2.46 -0.48 6.63
CA THR A 41 1.76 -1.49 5.82
C THR A 41 1.10 -0.89 4.58
N ARG A 42 0.42 0.27 4.71
CA ARG A 42 -0.19 0.96 3.56
C ARG A 42 0.85 1.47 2.57
N ASN A 43 1.97 2.01 3.05
CA ASN A 43 3.08 2.43 2.20
C ASN A 43 3.72 1.25 1.45
N THR A 44 3.85 0.08 2.08
CA THR A 44 4.28 -1.15 1.41
C THR A 44 3.30 -1.57 0.32
N GLN A 45 1.99 -1.58 0.61
CA GLN A 45 0.96 -1.90 -0.39
C GLN A 45 1.00 -0.97 -1.61
N ARG A 46 1.23 0.34 -1.40
CA ARG A 46 1.40 1.31 -2.50
C ARG A 46 2.62 0.99 -3.38
N ARG A 47 3.74 0.61 -2.77
CA ARG A 47 4.95 0.20 -3.50
C ARG A 47 4.73 -1.10 -4.26
N ASP A 48 4.01 -2.06 -3.69
CA ASP A 48 3.68 -3.32 -4.34
C ASP A 48 2.82 -3.12 -5.61
N ILE A 49 1.89 -2.16 -5.55
CA ILE A 49 1.10 -1.75 -6.72
C ILE A 49 2.01 -1.16 -7.82
N LEU A 50 2.95 -0.27 -7.47
CA LEU A 50 3.92 0.25 -8.43
C LEU A 50 4.81 -0.84 -9.04
N ASN A 51 5.25 -1.81 -8.24
CA ASN A 51 6.03 -2.94 -8.74
C ASN A 51 5.24 -3.78 -9.74
N SER A 52 3.96 -4.02 -9.44
CA SER A 52 3.05 -4.73 -10.36
C SER A 52 2.88 -3.96 -11.68
N LEU A 53 2.78 -2.63 -11.61
CA LEU A 53 2.73 -1.76 -12.79
C LEU A 53 4.03 -1.78 -13.59
N ASN A 54 5.19 -1.73 -12.94
CA ASN A 54 6.50 -1.86 -13.58
C ASN A 54 6.62 -3.17 -14.38
N ILE A 55 6.25 -4.31 -13.78
CA ILE A 55 6.26 -5.61 -14.45
C ILE A 55 5.38 -5.59 -15.71
N ALA A 56 4.17 -5.05 -15.60
CA ALA A 56 3.25 -4.97 -16.74
C ALA A 56 3.73 -4.01 -17.85
N LEU A 57 4.34 -2.88 -17.49
CA LEU A 57 4.94 -1.95 -18.45
C LEU A 57 6.06 -2.63 -19.24
N ASN A 58 6.93 -3.39 -18.56
CA ASN A 58 7.96 -4.17 -19.23
C ASN A 58 7.37 -5.28 -20.10
N ALA A 59 6.31 -5.95 -19.65
CA ALA A 59 5.62 -6.97 -20.44
C ALA A 59 5.09 -6.39 -21.77
N ILE A 60 4.48 -5.20 -21.73
CA ILE A 60 4.05 -4.51 -22.94
C ILE A 60 5.23 -4.19 -23.84
N TYR A 61 6.29 -3.60 -23.28
CA TYR A 61 7.49 -3.24 -24.03
C TYR A 61 8.08 -4.46 -24.77
N THR A 62 8.08 -5.65 -24.17
CA THR A 62 8.57 -6.87 -24.87
C THR A 62 7.74 -7.23 -26.11
N SER A 63 6.47 -6.84 -26.17
CA SER A 63 5.56 -7.13 -27.29
C SER A 63 5.46 -5.99 -28.32
N THR A 64 5.55 -4.73 -27.88
CA THR A 64 5.33 -3.54 -28.72
C THR A 64 6.60 -2.74 -29.00
N ASN A 65 7.71 -3.02 -28.29
CA ASN A 65 8.94 -2.20 -28.25
C ASN A 65 8.72 -0.73 -27.86
N VAL A 66 7.57 -0.42 -27.25
CA VAL A 66 7.18 0.95 -26.89
C VAL A 66 6.38 0.91 -25.58
N TYR A 67 6.77 1.75 -24.63
CA TYR A 67 6.00 1.97 -23.40
C TYR A 67 4.73 2.77 -23.71
N PRO A 68 3.58 2.43 -23.12
CA PRO A 68 2.32 3.13 -23.38
C PRO A 68 2.44 4.61 -23.01
N THR A 69 1.87 5.52 -23.79
CA THR A 69 1.92 6.97 -23.47
C THR A 69 0.87 7.38 -22.44
N SER A 70 -0.18 6.57 -22.27
CA SER A 70 -1.26 6.80 -21.32
C SER A 70 -1.66 5.49 -20.64
N LEU A 71 -2.02 5.62 -19.37
CA LEU A 71 -2.72 4.58 -18.63
C LEU A 71 -4.19 5.00 -18.52
N VAL A 72 -5.07 4.02 -18.38
CA VAL A 72 -6.48 4.29 -18.06
C VAL A 72 -6.81 3.52 -16.81
N TYR A 73 -7.02 4.26 -15.73
CA TYR A 73 -7.62 3.71 -14.52
C TYR A 73 -9.12 3.50 -14.70
N THR A 74 -9.57 2.27 -14.45
CA THR A 74 -10.98 1.91 -14.38
C THR A 74 -11.29 1.38 -12.99
N ARG A 75 -12.13 2.11 -12.26
CA ARG A 75 -12.63 1.68 -10.97
C ARG A 75 -13.51 0.43 -11.14
N GLY A 76 -13.21 -0.62 -10.37
CA GLY A 76 -14.04 -1.80 -10.32
C GLY A 76 -15.41 -1.50 -9.69
N PRO A 77 -16.43 -2.35 -9.90
CA PRO A 77 -17.66 -2.29 -9.11
C PRO A 77 -17.35 -2.45 -7.60
N ALA A 78 -18.30 -2.17 -6.71
CA ALA A 78 -18.07 -2.17 -5.25
C ALA A 78 -17.43 -3.45 -4.67
N ASN A 79 -17.50 -4.58 -5.39
CA ASN A 79 -16.88 -5.87 -5.07
C ASN A 79 -15.90 -6.38 -6.15
N GLY A 80 -15.56 -5.54 -7.12
CA GLY A 80 -14.65 -5.84 -8.22
C GLY A 80 -13.24 -5.33 -7.95
N GLN A 81 -12.29 -5.83 -8.73
CA GLN A 81 -10.92 -5.32 -8.70
C GLN A 81 -10.83 -4.09 -9.58
N ASP A 82 -10.14 -3.07 -9.08
CA ASP A 82 -9.72 -1.97 -9.90
C ASP A 82 -8.75 -2.47 -10.96
N THR A 83 -8.79 -1.82 -12.13
CA THR A 83 -7.94 -2.19 -13.25
C THR A 83 -7.21 -0.99 -13.82
N ILE A 84 -5.97 -1.21 -14.23
CA ILE A 84 -5.27 -0.30 -15.12
C ILE A 84 -5.22 -0.96 -16.49
N THR A 85 -5.79 -0.28 -17.48
CA THR A 85 -5.70 -0.68 -18.88
C THR A 85 -4.55 0.06 -19.53
N LEU A 86 -3.64 -0.69 -20.13
CA LEU A 86 -2.51 -0.19 -20.90
C LEU A 86 -2.75 -0.50 -22.38
N SER A 87 -2.70 0.53 -23.23
CA SER A 87 -2.79 0.34 -24.67
C SER A 87 -1.51 -0.32 -25.22
N PRO A 88 -1.61 -1.31 -26.13
CA PRO A 88 -2.81 -1.68 -26.85
C PRO A 88 -3.69 -2.75 -26.18
N SER A 89 -3.23 -3.59 -25.24
CA SER A 89 -4.07 -4.70 -24.72
C SER A 89 -3.55 -5.39 -23.43
N GLN A 90 -3.12 -4.66 -22.40
CA GLN A 90 -2.83 -5.26 -21.08
C GLN A 90 -3.76 -4.70 -20.02
N VAL A 91 -4.33 -5.58 -19.19
CA VAL A 91 -5.18 -5.21 -18.05
C VAL A 91 -4.53 -5.75 -16.80
N ILE A 92 -4.11 -4.86 -15.92
CA ILE A 92 -3.61 -5.23 -14.60
C ILE A 92 -4.77 -5.23 -13.64
N ARG A 93 -4.97 -6.35 -12.94
CA ARG A 93 -5.90 -6.44 -11.83
C ARG A 93 -5.18 -6.12 -10.54
N LEU A 94 -5.70 -5.16 -9.80
CA LEU A 94 -5.04 -4.64 -8.62
C LEU A 94 -5.64 -5.25 -7.36
N SER A 95 -4.78 -5.80 -6.53
CA SER A 95 -5.13 -6.37 -5.23
C SER A 95 -4.06 -5.97 -4.23
N PRO A 96 -4.36 -5.13 -3.23
CA PRO A 96 -5.67 -4.50 -2.92
C PRO A 96 -6.11 -3.44 -3.96
N PRO A 97 -7.40 -3.05 -3.96
CA PRO A 97 -7.91 -1.99 -4.86
C PRO A 97 -7.17 -0.67 -4.65
N LEU A 98 -7.09 0.10 -5.73
CA LEU A 98 -6.44 1.40 -5.75
C LEU A 98 -7.28 2.42 -4.99
N LYS A 99 -6.63 3.12 -4.08
CA LYS A 99 -7.21 4.29 -3.42
C LYS A 99 -6.84 5.54 -4.19
N ILE A 100 -7.30 5.71 -5.43
CA ILE A 100 -7.00 6.93 -6.21
C ILE A 100 -7.78 8.12 -5.65
N GLY A 101 -7.07 9.23 -5.48
CA GLY A 101 -7.67 10.52 -5.18
C GLY A 101 -8.39 11.15 -6.35
N THR A 102 -9.50 11.82 -6.06
CA THR A 102 -10.19 12.69 -7.02
C THR A 102 -9.49 14.03 -7.23
N SER A 103 -8.44 14.33 -6.46
CA SER A 103 -7.70 15.60 -6.52
C SER A 103 -6.26 15.42 -6.07
N ASN A 104 -5.32 15.67 -6.99
CA ASN A 104 -3.88 15.51 -6.75
C ASN A 104 -3.25 16.67 -5.95
N THR A 105 -4.08 17.59 -5.48
CA THR A 105 -3.69 18.73 -4.63
C THR A 105 -3.67 18.38 -3.15
N THR A 106 -4.28 17.27 -2.75
CA THR A 106 -4.27 16.80 -1.36
C THR A 106 -3.16 15.77 -1.14
N PRO A 107 -2.39 15.87 -0.04
CA PRO A 107 -1.41 14.84 0.32
C PRO A 107 -2.05 13.46 0.46
N THR A 108 -1.27 12.43 0.12
CA THR A 108 -1.68 11.04 0.30
C THR A 108 -2.08 10.75 1.74
N ASN A 109 -3.23 10.10 1.90
CA ASN A 109 -3.84 9.73 3.16
C ASN A 109 -4.33 8.26 3.11
N PRO A 110 -4.91 7.70 4.19
CA PRO A 110 -5.34 6.31 4.21
C PRO A 110 -6.42 5.95 3.18
N SER A 111 -7.14 6.92 2.64
CA SER A 111 -8.28 6.77 1.72
C SER A 111 -8.00 7.28 0.30
N ASN A 112 -6.91 8.00 0.10
CA ASN A 112 -6.54 8.65 -1.15
C ASN A 112 -5.02 8.60 -1.31
N THR A 113 -4.55 8.12 -2.44
CA THR A 113 -3.15 8.00 -2.84
C THR A 113 -2.97 8.64 -4.20
N ASN A 114 -1.95 9.50 -4.30
CA ASN A 114 -1.60 10.16 -5.55
C ASN A 114 -0.63 9.27 -6.32
N TYR A 115 -0.96 9.02 -7.58
CA TYR A 115 -0.12 8.30 -8.52
C TYR A 115 0.24 9.24 -9.67
N CYS A 116 1.38 8.98 -10.30
CA CYS A 116 1.80 9.67 -11.50
C CYS A 116 2.34 8.68 -12.52
N TYR A 117 2.14 9.00 -13.79
CA TYR A 117 2.73 8.29 -14.90
C TYR A 117 3.11 9.25 -16.01
N SER A 118 4.28 9.05 -16.60
CA SER A 118 4.74 9.78 -17.77
C SER A 118 5.59 8.86 -18.63
N SER A 119 5.42 8.94 -19.95
CA SER A 119 6.17 8.11 -20.90
C SER A 119 6.41 8.84 -22.21
N THR A 120 7.60 8.65 -22.78
CA THR A 120 7.98 9.11 -24.12
C THR A 120 7.95 7.97 -25.14
N GLY A 121 7.49 6.78 -24.75
CA GLY A 121 7.53 5.56 -25.55
C GLY A 121 8.84 4.77 -25.42
N ALA A 122 9.98 5.45 -25.21
CA ALA A 122 11.26 4.81 -24.92
C ALA A 122 11.60 4.81 -23.42
N ILE A 123 11.18 5.87 -22.73
CA ILE A 123 11.39 6.07 -21.30
C ILE A 123 10.04 6.18 -20.62
N TYR A 124 9.90 5.59 -19.44
CA TYR A 124 8.75 5.80 -18.57
C TYR A 124 9.19 6.20 -17.16
N THR A 125 8.31 6.89 -16.46
CA THR A 125 8.38 7.17 -15.03
C THR A 125 7.01 6.91 -14.43
N ILE A 126 6.93 6.01 -13.44
CA ILE A 126 5.77 5.83 -12.58
C ILE A 126 6.12 6.28 -11.17
N GLY A 127 5.16 6.82 -10.44
CA GLY A 127 5.39 7.20 -9.06
C GLY A 127 4.13 7.14 -8.21
N VAL A 128 4.36 7.06 -6.91
CA VAL A 128 3.33 7.09 -5.87
C VAL A 128 3.79 7.98 -4.74
N GLN A 129 2.89 8.80 -4.22
CA GLN A 129 3.15 9.54 -3.00
C GLN A 129 2.81 8.67 -1.78
N LEU A 130 3.68 8.69 -0.78
CA LEU A 130 3.51 7.99 0.49
C LEU A 130 2.81 8.90 1.51
N GLU A 131 2.30 8.33 2.61
CA GLU A 131 1.59 9.11 3.64
C GLU A 131 2.47 10.10 4.41
N ASP A 132 3.79 10.03 4.28
CA ASP A 132 4.73 11.02 4.82
C ASP A 132 4.95 12.21 3.86
N GLY A 133 4.26 12.21 2.70
CA GLY A 133 4.38 13.23 1.65
C GLY A 133 5.54 12.99 0.67
N SER A 134 6.41 12.02 0.94
CA SER A 134 7.52 11.66 0.05
C SER A 134 7.00 10.95 -1.21
N TRP A 135 7.69 11.14 -2.33
CA TRP A 135 7.40 10.42 -3.55
C TRP A 135 8.36 9.24 -3.73
N HIS A 136 7.80 8.11 -4.12
CA HIS A 136 8.56 6.93 -4.55
C HIS A 136 8.35 6.73 -6.05
N PHE A 137 9.45 6.67 -6.80
CA PHE A 137 9.44 6.57 -8.26
C PHE A 137 10.13 5.31 -8.74
N ILE A 138 9.68 4.81 -9.89
CA ILE A 138 10.34 3.78 -10.68
C ILE A 138 10.44 4.31 -12.11
N THR A 139 11.63 4.22 -12.71
CA THR A 139 11.90 4.64 -14.09
C THR A 139 12.91 3.69 -14.73
N ASN A 140 12.89 3.60 -16.06
CA ASN A 140 13.92 2.94 -16.86
C ASN A 140 15.00 3.91 -17.39
N SER A 141 14.95 5.20 -16.99
CA SER A 141 15.98 6.18 -17.32
C SER A 141 17.14 6.18 -16.32
N SER A 142 18.34 6.50 -16.81
CA SER A 142 19.49 6.82 -15.95
C SER A 142 19.37 8.19 -15.27
N THR A 143 18.45 9.05 -15.72
CA THR A 143 18.13 10.30 -15.05
C THR A 143 17.23 10.03 -13.85
N PRO A 144 17.53 10.60 -12.66
CA PRO A 144 16.65 10.47 -11.50
C PRO A 144 15.25 10.93 -11.86
N ALA A 145 14.25 10.09 -11.61
CA ALA A 145 12.85 10.48 -11.73
C ALA A 145 12.59 11.65 -10.78
N SER A 146 12.25 12.81 -11.33
CA SER A 146 11.95 13.99 -10.55
C SER A 146 10.44 14.14 -10.38
N THR A 147 10.00 14.82 -9.31
CA THR A 147 8.61 15.22 -9.14
C THR A 147 8.09 16.04 -10.33
N ALA A 148 8.98 16.78 -11.03
CA ALA A 148 8.63 17.60 -12.20
C ALA A 148 8.29 16.79 -13.46
N THR A 149 8.82 15.56 -13.63
CA THR A 149 8.47 14.70 -14.78
C THR A 149 7.09 14.05 -14.67
N CYS A 150 6.50 14.10 -13.47
CA CYS A 150 5.24 13.48 -13.08
C CYS A 150 4.13 14.53 -12.84
N SER A 151 4.26 15.72 -13.42
CA SER A 151 3.41 16.88 -13.16
C SER A 151 1.98 16.76 -13.68
N ASP A 152 1.69 15.78 -14.54
CA ASP A 152 0.32 15.50 -14.97
C ASP A 152 -0.29 14.41 -14.12
N SER A 153 -1.39 14.81 -13.51
CA SER A 153 -1.83 14.24 -12.26
C SER A 153 -3.09 13.41 -12.55
N GLY A 154 -2.87 12.13 -12.81
CA GLY A 154 -3.92 11.16 -13.12
C GLY A 154 -3.32 9.88 -13.71
N LEU A 155 -3.80 8.73 -13.23
CA LEU A 155 -3.69 7.43 -13.90
C LEU A 155 -4.84 7.24 -14.88
#